data_AF-A0A6I2R2R6-F1
#
_entry.id   AF-A0A6I2R2R6-F1
#
_cell.length_a   1.000
_cell.length_b   1.000
_cell.length_c   1.000
_cell.angle_alpha   90.00
_cell.angle_beta   90.00
_cell.angle_gamma   90.00
#
_symmetry.space_group_name_H-M   'P 1'
#
loop_
_entity.id
_entity.type
_entity.pdbx_description
1 polymer ?
#
loop_
_entity_poly.entity_id
_entity_poly.type
_entity_poly.pdbx_seq_one_letter_code
_entity_poly.pdbx_strand_id
1 'polypeptide(L)'
;MPNRLQIGTLIFGGEAVVPPENGVLYRPSKENSAPKIVDTQTGKAITWIVVGGKLMADRCLLRDISYFTIDTEFLAGQCKICLDGREYILRLPKVGKYKDIPNEWDSALFDVGDDNSIWHWHGIYTWGCDKTDDDDYPGYWALRGYDTPWTWTKYEPDYSDGCGWRPVLEPVSVEPNPGLIGQEVSVWYGQQIICGLLDSYTAYDICLVRARKVFTDDGKCEHWYEHLPDLKIVVDRTKISALHHR
;
A
#
# COMPACT_ATOMS: atom_id res chain seq x y z
N MET A 1 2.39 7.71 16.03
CA MET A 1 3.06 8.06 14.77
C MET A 1 2.94 6.86 13.85
N PRO A 2 2.63 7.05 12.55
CA PRO A 2 2.49 5.94 11.61
C PRO A 2 3.81 5.17 11.44
N ASN A 3 3.73 3.85 11.32
CA ASN A 3 4.85 3.05 10.87
C ASN A 3 5.10 3.29 9.37
N ARG A 4 6.35 3.64 9.03
CA ARG A 4 6.74 4.03 7.67
C ARG A 4 7.79 3.08 7.12
N LEU A 5 7.58 2.57 5.91
CA LEU A 5 8.54 1.77 5.17
C LEU A 5 9.04 2.56 3.96
N GLN A 6 10.35 2.53 3.72
CA GLN A 6 10.96 3.12 2.54
C GLN A 6 11.40 2.01 1.58
N ILE A 7 10.74 1.91 0.44
CA ILE A 7 11.00 0.88 -0.56
C ILE A 7 10.55 1.33 -1.94
N GLY A 8 11.26 0.87 -2.97
CA GLY A 8 10.99 1.14 -4.36
C GLY A 8 11.30 2.57 -4.77
N THR A 9 11.51 2.78 -6.06
CA THR A 9 11.80 4.08 -6.65
C THR A 9 10.88 4.32 -7.85
N LEU A 10 10.28 5.50 -7.91
CA LEU A 10 9.50 5.91 -9.08
C LEU A 10 10.46 6.26 -10.22
N ILE A 11 10.29 5.59 -11.36
CA ILE A 11 10.88 5.99 -12.63
C ILE A 11 9.82 6.72 -13.45
N PHE A 12 10.09 7.96 -13.82
CA PHE A 12 9.21 8.78 -14.64
C PHE A 12 10.05 9.50 -15.71
N GLY A 13 9.64 9.42 -16.98
CA GLY A 13 10.42 9.97 -18.10
C GLY A 13 11.83 9.36 -18.23
N GLY A 14 11.99 8.09 -17.84
CA GLY A 14 13.29 7.39 -17.86
C GLY A 14 14.21 7.69 -16.67
N GLU A 15 13.85 8.59 -15.77
CA GLU A 15 14.68 9.00 -14.64
C GLU A 15 14.09 8.61 -13.28
N ALA A 16 14.96 8.41 -12.29
CA ALA A 16 14.57 8.19 -10.90
C ALA A 16 14.12 9.49 -10.24
N VAL A 17 12.85 9.55 -9.83
CA VAL A 17 12.22 10.75 -9.28
C VAL A 17 11.84 10.54 -7.82
N VAL A 18 12.07 11.57 -7.00
CA VAL A 18 11.48 11.66 -5.66
C VAL A 18 10.20 12.49 -5.79
N PRO A 19 9.02 11.91 -5.56
CA PRO A 19 7.78 12.66 -5.68
C PRO A 19 7.73 13.81 -4.67
N PRO A 20 7.41 15.04 -5.09
CA PRO A 20 7.14 16.14 -4.17
C PRO A 20 5.84 15.85 -3.39
N GLU A 21 5.49 16.70 -2.42
CA GLU A 21 4.29 16.55 -1.58
C GLU A 21 3.01 16.25 -2.38
N ASN A 22 2.74 17.01 -3.44
CA ASN A 22 1.54 16.82 -4.26
C ASN A 22 1.76 15.88 -5.46
N GLY A 23 2.87 15.15 -5.51
CA GLY A 23 3.21 14.27 -6.64
C GLY A 23 3.79 14.98 -7.85
N VAL A 24 4.42 14.20 -8.72
CA VAL A 24 5.06 14.69 -9.95
C VAL A 24 3.96 14.98 -10.97
N LEU A 25 4.02 16.15 -11.62
CA LEU A 25 3.07 16.50 -12.67
C LEU A 25 3.17 15.49 -13.81
N TYR A 26 2.09 14.74 -14.04
CA TYR A 26 2.02 13.83 -15.17
C TYR A 26 1.97 14.65 -16.45
N ARG A 27 2.89 14.34 -17.35
CA ARG A 27 2.93 14.84 -18.71
C ARG A 27 3.21 13.64 -19.60
N PRO A 28 2.35 13.34 -20.58
CA PRO A 28 2.60 12.28 -21.53
C PRO A 28 3.98 12.52 -22.16
N SER A 29 4.93 11.61 -21.93
CA SER A 29 6.24 11.73 -22.57
C SER A 29 6.12 11.37 -24.04
N LYS A 30 6.84 12.08 -24.91
CA LYS A 30 7.01 11.68 -26.32
C LYS A 30 7.82 10.41 -26.46
N GLU A 31 8.67 10.13 -25.47
CA GLU A 31 9.42 8.89 -25.35
C GLU A 31 8.55 7.85 -24.66
N ASN A 32 8.47 6.66 -25.24
CA ASN A 32 7.54 5.59 -24.88
C ASN A 32 7.92 4.87 -23.56
N SER A 33 8.32 5.61 -22.51
CA SER A 33 8.66 5.04 -21.21
C SER A 33 7.49 5.22 -20.24
N ALA A 34 6.61 4.22 -20.20
CA ALA A 34 5.58 4.15 -19.17
C ALA A 34 6.25 4.27 -17.79
N PRO A 35 5.70 5.08 -16.86
CA PRO A 35 6.28 5.18 -15.54
C PRO A 35 6.16 3.85 -14.79
N LYS A 36 7.09 3.60 -13.87
CA LYS A 36 7.16 2.33 -13.15
C LYS A 36 7.78 2.50 -11.78
N ILE A 37 7.48 1.57 -10.89
CA ILE A 37 8.19 1.45 -9.61
C ILE A 37 9.19 0.31 -9.75
N VAL A 38 10.45 0.60 -9.45
CA VAL A 38 11.57 -0.37 -9.51
C VAL A 38 12.20 -0.52 -8.13
N ASP A 39 13.18 -1.42 -8.00
CA ASP A 39 13.99 -1.58 -6.79
C ASP A 39 14.53 -0.26 -6.24
N THR A 40 14.73 -0.22 -4.93
CA THR A 40 15.11 0.98 -4.20
C THR A 40 16.46 1.50 -4.67
N GLN A 41 16.47 2.72 -5.21
CA GLN A 41 17.70 3.46 -5.48
C GLN A 41 18.03 4.38 -4.29
N THR A 42 19.32 4.49 -3.96
CA THR A 42 19.79 5.26 -2.80
C THR A 42 19.29 6.69 -2.82
N GLY A 43 18.59 7.10 -1.75
CA GLY A 43 18.03 8.44 -1.60
C GLY A 43 16.78 8.72 -2.46
N LYS A 44 16.23 7.69 -3.11
CA LYS A 44 15.06 7.80 -4.01
C LYS A 44 13.91 6.86 -3.61
N ALA A 45 13.93 6.37 -2.37
CA ALA A 45 12.91 5.48 -1.86
C ALA A 45 11.56 6.20 -1.73
N ILE A 46 10.49 5.55 -2.17
CA ILE A 46 9.13 5.98 -1.89
C ILE A 46 8.83 5.69 -0.41
N THR A 47 8.18 6.64 0.26
CA THR A 47 7.70 6.45 1.63
C THR A 47 6.29 5.86 1.61
N TRP A 48 6.12 4.76 2.31
CA TRP A 48 4.86 4.04 2.45
C TRP A 48 4.42 4.02 3.91
N ILE A 49 3.12 4.19 4.14
CA ILE A 49 2.49 4.01 5.44
C ILE A 49 2.01 2.55 5.53
N VAL A 50 2.36 1.87 6.62
CA VAL A 50 1.86 0.52 6.90
C VAL A 50 0.44 0.61 7.44
N VAL A 51 -0.54 0.08 6.70
CA VAL A 51 -1.97 0.10 7.07
C VAL A 51 -2.65 -1.21 6.69
N GLY A 52 -3.44 -1.79 7.60
CA GLY A 52 -4.21 -3.00 7.34
C GLY A 52 -3.41 -4.16 6.72
N GLY A 53 -2.16 -4.34 7.13
CA GLY A 53 -1.25 -5.36 6.60
C GLY A 53 -0.72 -5.11 5.18
N LYS A 54 -0.78 -3.86 4.71
CA LYS A 54 -0.36 -3.43 3.37
C LYS A 54 0.43 -2.13 3.47
N LEU A 55 0.89 -1.64 2.32
CA LEU A 55 1.61 -0.38 2.20
C LEU A 55 0.81 0.57 1.32
N MET A 56 0.46 1.75 1.84
CA MET A 56 -0.14 2.82 1.04
C MET A 56 0.87 3.96 0.91
N ALA A 57 1.08 4.48 -0.31
CA ALA A 57 2.01 5.59 -0.48
C ALA A 57 1.57 6.80 0.38
N ASP A 58 2.52 7.44 1.05
CA ASP A 58 2.26 8.59 1.93
C ASP A 58 1.73 9.80 1.15
N ARG A 59 1.92 9.83 -0.18
CA ARG A 59 1.42 10.86 -1.11
C ARG A 59 1.03 10.27 -2.45
N CYS A 60 0.37 11.06 -3.28
CA CYS A 60 0.26 10.76 -4.70
C CYS A 60 1.65 10.79 -5.35
N LEU A 61 2.03 9.74 -6.08
CA LEU A 61 3.30 9.70 -6.81
C LEU A 61 3.25 10.59 -8.06
N LEU A 62 2.09 10.60 -8.72
CA LEU A 62 1.78 11.43 -9.88
C LEU A 62 0.51 12.26 -9.62
N ARG A 63 0.44 13.43 -10.24
CA ARG A 63 -0.73 14.33 -10.22
C ARG A 63 -1.13 14.77 -11.62
N ASP A 64 -2.34 15.29 -11.72
CA ASP A 64 -2.99 15.69 -12.97
C ASP A 64 -3.02 14.51 -13.95
N ILE A 65 -3.49 13.36 -13.45
CA ILE A 65 -3.53 12.07 -14.15
C ILE A 65 -4.91 11.44 -14.03
N SER A 66 -5.40 10.87 -15.14
CA SER A 66 -6.72 10.26 -15.19
C SER A 66 -6.72 8.81 -14.74
N TYR A 67 -7.89 8.31 -14.32
CA TYR A 67 -8.06 6.90 -13.97
C TYR A 67 -7.72 6.00 -15.16
N PHE A 68 -8.19 6.32 -16.37
CA PHE A 68 -7.88 5.51 -17.56
C PHE A 68 -6.39 5.46 -17.85
N THR A 69 -5.67 6.57 -17.70
CA THR A 69 -4.22 6.57 -17.86
C THR A 69 -3.56 5.66 -16.81
N ILE A 70 -3.99 5.73 -15.55
CA ILE A 70 -3.50 4.83 -14.49
C ILE A 70 -3.78 3.36 -14.85
N ASP A 71 -5.02 3.05 -15.18
CA ASP A 71 -5.46 1.68 -15.46
C ASP A 71 -4.72 1.08 -16.66
N THR A 72 -4.58 1.85 -17.74
CA THR A 72 -3.98 1.36 -19.00
C THR A 72 -2.46 1.36 -19.00
N GLU A 73 -1.80 2.37 -18.43
CA GLU A 73 -0.34 2.49 -18.47
C GLU A 73 0.35 1.84 -17.26
N PHE A 74 -0.34 1.70 -16.13
CA PHE A 74 0.29 1.32 -14.86
C PHE A 74 -0.27 0.04 -14.25
N LEU A 75 -1.56 -0.27 -14.47
CA LEU A 75 -2.25 -1.37 -13.80
C LEU A 75 -2.74 -2.49 -14.73
N ALA A 76 -2.59 -2.35 -16.04
CA ALA A 76 -3.20 -3.20 -17.05
C ALA A 76 -2.98 -4.71 -16.77
N GLY A 77 -4.05 -5.39 -16.33
CA GLY A 77 -4.12 -6.85 -16.19
C GLY A 77 -4.01 -7.37 -14.75
N GLN A 78 -2.94 -7.05 -14.02
CA GLN A 78 -2.68 -7.33 -12.60
C GLN A 78 -1.18 -7.08 -12.33
N CYS A 79 -0.85 -5.99 -11.65
CA CYS A 79 0.54 -5.56 -11.51
C CYS A 79 1.25 -6.22 -10.33
N LYS A 80 1.58 -7.51 -10.49
CA LYS A 80 2.55 -8.15 -9.63
C LYS A 80 3.94 -7.54 -9.90
N ILE A 81 4.55 -6.96 -8.88
CA ILE A 81 5.88 -6.35 -8.96
C ILE A 81 6.81 -6.97 -7.91
N CYS A 82 8.11 -7.00 -8.19
CA CYS A 82 9.13 -7.38 -7.22
C CYS A 82 9.92 -6.12 -6.87
N LEU A 83 10.00 -5.81 -5.57
CA LEU A 83 10.77 -4.68 -5.04
C LEU A 83 11.70 -5.20 -3.94
N ASP A 84 13.01 -4.99 -4.12
CA ASP A 84 14.07 -5.40 -3.21
C ASP A 84 13.96 -6.88 -2.80
N GLY A 85 13.67 -7.74 -3.78
CA GLY A 85 13.51 -9.19 -3.61
C GLY A 85 12.13 -9.64 -3.11
N ARG A 86 11.17 -8.74 -2.91
CA ARG A 86 9.85 -9.05 -2.37
C ARG A 86 8.72 -8.78 -3.35
N GLU A 87 7.80 -9.74 -3.44
CA GLU A 87 6.68 -9.65 -4.38
C GLU A 87 5.48 -8.91 -3.77
N TYR A 88 4.88 -8.00 -4.53
CA TYR A 88 3.72 -7.21 -4.17
C TYR A 88 2.71 -7.17 -5.31
N ILE A 89 1.43 -6.99 -4.97
CA ILE A 89 0.39 -6.56 -5.91
C ILE A 89 0.30 -5.03 -5.82
N LEU A 90 0.57 -4.36 -6.93
CA LEU A 90 0.39 -2.93 -7.10
C LEU A 90 -1.04 -2.66 -7.57
N ARG A 91 -1.78 -1.80 -6.85
CA ARG A 91 -3.15 -1.42 -7.20
C ARG A 91 -3.51 -0.03 -6.68
N LEU A 92 -4.69 0.47 -7.06
CA LEU A 92 -5.33 1.62 -6.41
C LEU A 92 -5.96 1.21 -5.06
N PRO A 93 -6.10 2.16 -4.11
CA PRO A 93 -6.81 1.94 -2.86
C PRO A 93 -8.31 1.76 -3.10
N LYS A 94 -8.97 1.04 -2.18
CA LYS A 94 -10.44 1.07 -2.07
C LYS A 94 -10.85 2.30 -1.27
N VAL A 95 -11.58 3.21 -1.90
CA VAL A 95 -11.96 4.50 -1.33
C VAL A 95 -13.46 4.64 -1.08
N GLY A 96 -14.22 3.59 -1.36
CA GLY A 96 -15.65 3.50 -1.13
C GLY A 96 -16.42 3.90 -2.37
N LYS A 97 -17.28 3.00 -2.83
CA LYS A 97 -18.13 3.21 -4.01
C LYS A 97 -19.13 4.35 -3.86
N TYR A 98 -19.55 4.61 -2.62
CA TYR A 98 -20.42 5.71 -2.24
C TYR A 98 -19.85 6.39 -1.01
N LYS A 99 -20.30 7.61 -0.78
CA LYS A 99 -20.03 8.32 0.47
C LYS A 99 -20.51 7.48 1.66
N ASP A 100 -19.74 7.52 2.75
CA ASP A 100 -20.06 6.91 4.05
C ASP A 100 -20.10 5.36 4.07
N ILE A 101 -19.65 4.68 3.02
CA ILE A 101 -19.45 3.22 3.04
C ILE A 101 -18.05 2.88 3.56
N PRO A 102 -17.90 1.93 4.51
CA PRO A 102 -16.60 1.48 4.98
C PRO A 102 -15.66 1.06 3.84
N ASN A 103 -14.42 1.55 3.88
CA ASN A 103 -13.42 1.30 2.85
C ASN A 103 -12.00 1.40 3.43
N GLU A 104 -11.01 1.04 2.60
CA GLU A 104 -9.60 0.94 3.00
C GLU A 104 -9.00 2.30 3.36
N TRP A 105 -9.38 3.38 2.65
CA TRP A 105 -8.92 4.73 2.97
C TRP A 105 -9.41 5.19 4.35
N ASP A 106 -10.70 5.07 4.62
CA ASP A 106 -11.25 5.46 5.93
C ASP A 106 -10.62 4.63 7.07
N SER A 107 -10.46 3.31 6.89
CA SER A 107 -9.74 2.48 7.86
C SER A 107 -8.31 2.94 8.09
N ALA A 108 -7.59 3.32 7.04
CA ALA A 108 -6.24 3.86 7.15
C ALA A 108 -6.22 5.15 7.99
N LEU A 109 -7.15 6.08 7.75
CA LEU A 109 -7.26 7.32 8.54
C LEU A 109 -7.56 7.03 10.01
N PHE A 110 -8.45 6.09 10.31
CA PHE A 110 -8.75 5.69 11.69
C PHE A 110 -7.53 5.05 12.39
N ASP A 111 -6.77 4.22 11.68
CA ASP A 111 -5.65 3.47 12.25
C ASP A 111 -4.43 4.38 12.54
N VAL A 112 -4.10 5.30 11.64
CA VAL A 112 -2.85 6.08 11.73
C VAL A 112 -3.04 7.58 12.02
N GLY A 113 -4.26 8.09 11.89
CA GLY A 113 -4.57 9.51 11.94
C GLY A 113 -4.75 10.13 10.55
N ASP A 114 -5.34 11.33 10.54
CA ASP A 114 -5.83 12.01 9.35
C ASP A 114 -5.07 13.30 9.01
N ASP A 115 -3.98 13.57 9.72
CA ASP A 115 -3.15 14.76 9.51
C ASP A 115 -2.53 14.81 8.09
N ASN A 116 -2.51 16.00 7.49
CA ASN A 116 -1.93 16.20 6.16
C ASN A 116 -0.42 15.86 6.11
N SER A 117 0.31 15.96 7.21
CA SER A 117 1.72 15.56 7.32
C SER A 117 1.94 14.05 7.22
N ILE A 118 0.89 13.24 7.28
CA ILE A 118 0.93 11.78 7.10
C ILE A 118 0.63 11.42 5.65
N TRP A 119 -0.42 12.03 5.09
CA TRP A 119 -1.05 11.57 3.86
C TRP A 119 -0.95 12.55 2.70
N HIS A 120 -0.52 13.79 2.92
CA HIS A 120 -0.39 14.80 1.85
C HIS A 120 -1.63 14.88 0.96
N TRP A 121 -2.81 14.95 1.58
CA TRP A 121 -4.11 14.97 0.91
C TRP A 121 -4.52 16.39 0.47
N HIS A 122 -3.92 17.43 1.04
CA HIS A 122 -4.37 18.80 0.83
C HIS A 122 -4.10 19.28 -0.61
N GLY A 123 -5.17 19.72 -1.29
CA GLY A 123 -5.10 20.23 -2.66
C GLY A 123 -4.90 19.15 -3.74
N ILE A 124 -5.05 17.87 -3.42
CA ILE A 124 -4.98 16.78 -4.40
C ILE A 124 -5.96 15.65 -4.07
N TYR A 125 -6.70 15.20 -5.08
CA TYR A 125 -7.52 14.01 -4.98
C TYR A 125 -6.69 12.74 -5.22
N THR A 126 -7.07 11.65 -4.55
CA THR A 126 -6.55 10.30 -4.79
C THR A 126 -7.61 9.49 -5.51
N TRP A 127 -7.27 8.96 -6.70
CA TRP A 127 -8.11 7.97 -7.39
C TRP A 127 -8.20 6.69 -6.56
N GLY A 128 -9.41 6.12 -6.48
CA GLY A 128 -9.61 4.74 -6.01
C GLY A 128 -9.95 3.78 -7.13
N CYS A 129 -9.99 2.48 -6.81
CA CYS A 129 -10.43 1.45 -7.76
C CYS A 129 -11.96 1.33 -7.89
N ASP A 130 -12.72 2.03 -7.05
CA ASP A 130 -14.17 1.86 -6.94
C ASP A 130 -14.92 2.65 -8.02
N LYS A 131 -15.49 1.91 -8.98
CA LYS A 131 -16.48 2.44 -9.91
C LYS A 131 -17.81 2.67 -9.19
N THR A 132 -18.32 3.88 -9.29
CA THR A 132 -19.63 4.28 -8.72
C THR A 132 -20.78 3.76 -9.60
N ASP A 133 -21.89 3.36 -8.98
CA ASP A 133 -23.14 3.04 -9.69
C ASP A 133 -24.19 4.09 -9.33
N ASP A 134 -23.88 5.34 -9.62
CA ASP A 134 -24.83 6.44 -9.47
C ASP A 134 -25.60 6.60 -10.78
N ASP A 135 -26.93 6.54 -10.70
CA ASP A 135 -27.81 6.55 -11.87
C ASP A 135 -27.73 7.85 -12.68
N ASP A 136 -27.43 8.98 -12.03
CA ASP A 136 -27.29 10.28 -12.70
C ASP A 136 -25.92 10.43 -13.39
N TYR A 137 -24.91 9.69 -12.92
CA TYR A 137 -23.53 9.76 -13.41
C TYR A 137 -22.93 8.35 -13.55
N PRO A 138 -23.49 7.51 -14.44
CA PRO A 138 -23.01 6.15 -14.62
C PRO A 138 -21.59 6.18 -15.16
N GLY A 139 -20.69 5.40 -14.54
CA GLY A 139 -19.32 5.25 -15.04
C GLY A 139 -18.30 6.20 -14.43
N TYR A 140 -18.60 6.86 -13.31
CA TYR A 140 -17.63 7.67 -12.58
C TYR A 140 -16.86 6.80 -11.57
N TRP A 141 -15.64 7.21 -11.23
CA TRP A 141 -14.81 6.58 -10.20
C TRP A 141 -14.72 7.46 -8.97
N ALA A 142 -14.65 6.81 -7.80
CA ALA A 142 -14.56 7.50 -6.53
C ALA A 142 -13.15 8.04 -6.24
N LEU A 143 -13.09 9.19 -5.58
CA LEU A 143 -11.85 9.84 -5.14
C LEU A 143 -11.95 10.32 -3.69
N ARG A 144 -10.77 10.51 -3.07
CA ARG A 144 -10.63 11.03 -1.69
C ARG A 144 -9.64 12.19 -1.59
N GLY A 145 -9.77 13.02 -0.56
CA GLY A 145 -8.80 14.07 -0.23
C GLY A 145 -9.19 15.47 -0.71
N TYR A 146 -8.18 16.28 -1.06
CA TYR A 146 -8.30 17.68 -1.49
C TYR A 146 -8.58 18.67 -0.34
N ASP A 147 -9.85 18.83 0.08
CA ASP A 147 -10.21 19.80 1.13
C ASP A 147 -10.00 19.25 2.54
N THR A 148 -10.28 17.96 2.71
CA THR A 148 -10.10 17.19 3.94
C THR A 148 -9.72 15.76 3.55
N PRO A 149 -9.09 14.96 4.43
CA PRO A 149 -8.82 13.55 4.12
C PRO A 149 -10.11 12.74 3.98
N TRP A 150 -11.21 13.20 4.59
CA TRP A 150 -12.51 12.54 4.62
C TRP A 150 -13.38 12.86 3.40
N THR A 151 -13.04 13.91 2.65
CA THR A 151 -13.79 14.33 1.47
C THR A 151 -13.86 13.16 0.49
N TRP A 152 -15.09 12.82 0.08
CA TRP A 152 -15.40 11.85 -0.96
C TRP A 152 -16.01 12.59 -2.13
N THR A 153 -15.53 12.31 -3.34
CA THR A 153 -16.11 12.81 -4.59
C THR A 153 -16.03 11.74 -5.67
N LYS A 154 -16.53 12.06 -6.86
CA LYS A 154 -16.47 11.19 -8.02
C LYS A 154 -16.23 12.00 -9.28
N TYR A 155 -15.46 11.46 -10.20
CA TYR A 155 -15.23 12.05 -11.53
C TYR A 155 -15.29 10.99 -12.63
N GLU A 156 -15.50 11.46 -13.85
CA GLU A 156 -15.33 10.67 -15.06
C GLU A 156 -13.88 10.16 -15.15
N PRO A 157 -13.67 8.93 -15.66
CA PRO A 157 -12.37 8.25 -15.61
C PRO A 157 -11.29 8.89 -16.49
N ASP A 158 -11.63 9.81 -17.40
CA ASP A 158 -10.72 10.60 -18.23
C ASP A 158 -10.38 11.97 -17.63
N TYR A 159 -11.10 12.43 -16.59
CA TYR A 159 -10.74 13.63 -15.84
C TYR A 159 -9.37 13.48 -15.18
N SER A 160 -8.57 14.54 -15.16
CA SER A 160 -7.18 14.47 -14.67
C SER A 160 -6.82 15.61 -13.71
N ASP A 161 -7.26 16.83 -13.99
CA ASP A 161 -6.92 18.02 -13.21
C ASP A 161 -7.15 17.83 -11.69
N GLY A 162 -6.13 18.07 -10.88
CA GLY A 162 -6.18 17.93 -9.42
C GLY A 162 -6.31 16.49 -8.92
N CYS A 163 -6.27 15.49 -9.81
CA CYS A 163 -6.39 14.07 -9.46
C CYS A 163 -5.04 13.36 -9.54
N GLY A 164 -4.79 12.47 -8.58
CA GLY A 164 -3.49 11.86 -8.38
C GLY A 164 -3.52 10.35 -8.26
N TRP A 165 -2.38 9.75 -8.59
CA TRP A 165 -2.13 8.33 -8.42
C TRP A 165 -1.41 8.08 -7.10
N ARG A 166 -2.13 7.51 -6.13
CA ARG A 166 -1.57 7.00 -4.87
C ARG A 166 -1.69 5.47 -4.88
N PRO A 167 -0.60 4.74 -5.11
CA PRO A 167 -0.65 3.29 -5.13
C PRO A 167 -0.72 2.68 -3.72
N VAL A 168 -1.21 1.44 -3.70
CA VAL A 168 -1.09 0.49 -2.60
C VAL A 168 -0.24 -0.68 -3.08
N LEU A 169 0.69 -1.13 -2.22
CA LEU A 169 1.37 -2.42 -2.35
C LEU A 169 0.78 -3.39 -1.34
N GLU A 170 0.16 -4.44 -1.86
CA GLU A 170 -0.33 -5.55 -1.07
C GLU A 170 0.70 -6.69 -1.11
N PRO A 171 1.27 -7.12 0.03
CA PRO A 171 2.22 -8.22 0.05
C PRO A 171 1.61 -9.47 -0.59
N VAL A 172 2.33 -10.11 -1.50
CA VAL A 172 1.91 -11.41 -2.06
C VAL A 172 2.08 -12.45 -0.96
N SER A 173 0.97 -12.79 -0.30
CA SER A 173 0.99 -13.76 0.79
C SER A 173 1.28 -15.16 0.25
N VAL A 174 2.17 -15.87 0.93
CA VAL A 174 2.51 -17.27 0.64
C VAL A 174 1.91 -18.17 1.70
N GLU A 175 1.52 -19.37 1.29
CA GLU A 175 1.11 -20.41 2.22
C GLU A 175 2.35 -21.06 2.86
N PRO A 176 2.38 -21.22 4.20
CA PRO A 176 3.48 -21.89 4.85
C PRO A 176 3.58 -23.34 4.35
N ASN A 177 4.77 -23.74 3.95
CA ASN A 177 5.05 -25.06 3.38
C ASN A 177 6.46 -25.51 3.79
N PRO A 178 6.83 -26.80 3.63
CA PRO A 178 8.12 -27.30 4.11
C PRO A 178 9.33 -26.61 3.47
N GLY A 179 9.20 -26.10 2.23
CA GLY A 179 10.28 -25.38 1.54
C GLY A 179 10.58 -23.99 2.11
N LEU A 180 9.66 -23.43 2.90
CA LEU A 180 9.86 -22.16 3.61
C LEU A 180 10.53 -22.34 4.97
N ILE A 181 10.62 -23.56 5.51
CA ILE A 181 11.27 -23.80 6.80
C ILE A 181 12.75 -23.41 6.68
N GLY A 182 13.21 -22.58 7.63
CA GLY A 182 14.55 -22.00 7.66
C GLY A 182 14.71 -20.75 6.79
N GLN A 183 13.73 -20.37 5.97
CA GLN A 183 13.75 -19.15 5.16
C GLN A 183 13.29 -17.94 5.97
N GLU A 184 13.77 -16.75 5.57
CA GLU A 184 13.33 -15.51 6.19
C GLU A 184 11.94 -15.10 5.66
N VAL A 185 11.03 -14.81 6.59
CA VAL A 185 9.66 -14.39 6.29
C VAL A 185 9.30 -13.16 7.11
N SER A 186 8.34 -12.38 6.59
CA SER A 186 7.68 -11.29 7.32
C SER A 186 6.22 -11.65 7.56
N VAL A 187 5.74 -11.42 8.77
CA VAL A 187 4.34 -11.61 9.13
C VAL A 187 3.71 -10.25 9.42
N TRP A 188 2.62 -9.95 8.73
CA TRP A 188 1.97 -8.65 8.70
C TRP A 188 0.63 -8.69 9.44
N TYR A 189 0.39 -7.71 10.30
CA TYR A 189 -0.90 -7.52 10.97
C TYR A 189 -1.12 -6.04 11.33
N GLY A 190 -2.14 -5.40 10.76
CA GLY A 190 -2.38 -3.97 10.97
C GLY A 190 -1.17 -3.11 10.59
N GLN A 191 -0.60 -2.39 11.56
CA GLN A 191 0.65 -1.62 11.41
C GLN A 191 1.92 -2.39 11.81
N GLN A 192 1.79 -3.62 12.30
CA GLN A 192 2.89 -4.40 12.85
C GLN A 192 3.49 -5.34 11.80
N ILE A 193 4.81 -5.49 11.84
CA ILE A 193 5.55 -6.43 11.02
C ILE A 193 6.58 -7.14 11.88
N ILE A 194 6.52 -8.47 11.92
CA ILE A 194 7.51 -9.32 12.58
C ILE A 194 8.26 -10.08 11.50
N CYS A 195 9.60 -10.00 11.50
CA CYS A 195 10.44 -10.76 10.59
C CYS A 195 11.20 -11.84 11.35
N GLY A 196 11.38 -13.02 10.78
CA GLY A 196 12.16 -14.09 11.40
C GLY A 196 12.36 -15.26 10.44
N LEU A 197 13.08 -16.29 10.89
CA LEU A 197 13.16 -17.54 10.13
C LEU A 197 11.95 -18.40 10.49
N LEU A 198 11.28 -18.97 9.50
CA LEU A 198 10.19 -19.90 9.73
C LEU A 198 10.74 -21.20 10.34
N ASP A 199 10.41 -21.50 11.59
CA ASP A 199 10.87 -22.70 12.31
C ASP A 199 9.91 -23.86 12.13
N SER A 200 8.61 -23.59 12.27
CA SER A 200 7.53 -24.55 12.11
C SER A 200 6.20 -23.83 11.90
N TYR A 201 5.18 -24.57 11.46
CA TYR A 201 3.84 -24.05 11.31
C TYR A 201 2.80 -25.14 11.54
N THR A 202 1.60 -24.73 11.94
CA THR A 202 0.40 -25.58 12.01
C THR A 202 -0.71 -24.97 11.15
N ALA A 203 -1.94 -25.50 11.25
CA ALA A 203 -3.09 -24.85 10.65
C ALA A 203 -3.38 -23.45 11.27
N TYR A 204 -2.95 -23.23 12.52
CA TYR A 204 -3.30 -22.05 13.31
C TYR A 204 -2.09 -21.21 13.72
N ASP A 205 -0.89 -21.78 13.72
CA ASP A 205 0.29 -21.14 14.29
C ASP A 205 1.43 -21.03 13.28
N ILE A 206 2.16 -19.92 13.36
CA ILE A 206 3.44 -19.73 12.69
C ILE A 206 4.51 -19.49 13.75
N CYS A 207 5.50 -20.37 13.82
CA CYS A 207 6.62 -20.25 14.74
C CYS A 207 7.80 -19.62 14.03
N LEU A 208 8.27 -18.49 14.54
CA LEU A 208 9.46 -17.79 14.09
C LEU A 208 10.58 -17.90 15.11
N VAL A 209 11.79 -18.21 14.64
CA VAL A 209 13.03 -18.06 15.41
C VAL A 209 13.78 -16.83 14.94
N ARG A 210 14.62 -16.27 15.82
CA ARG A 210 15.38 -15.04 15.54
C ARG A 210 14.46 -13.90 15.12
N ALA A 211 13.27 -13.87 15.72
CA ALA A 211 12.25 -12.93 15.33
C ALA A 211 12.62 -11.51 15.78
N ARG A 212 12.42 -10.54 14.89
CA ARG A 212 12.58 -9.11 15.15
C ARG A 212 11.25 -8.41 14.83
N LYS A 213 10.82 -7.54 15.74
CA LYS A 213 9.69 -6.64 15.49
C LYS A 213 10.22 -5.47 14.67
N VAL A 214 9.89 -5.43 13.39
CA VAL A 214 10.26 -4.32 12.50
C VAL A 214 9.41 -3.11 12.83
N PHE A 215 8.11 -3.34 13.02
CA PHE A 215 7.16 -2.33 13.45
C PHE A 215 6.30 -2.89 14.57
N THR A 216 6.11 -2.07 15.60
CA THR A 216 5.20 -2.33 16.71
C THR A 216 4.09 -1.29 16.70
N ASP A 217 2.97 -1.62 17.32
CA ASP A 217 1.87 -0.69 17.53
C ASP A 217 1.93 -0.09 18.95
N ASP A 218 1.16 0.97 19.21
CA ASP A 218 1.02 1.62 20.51
C ASP A 218 0.13 0.83 21.51
N GLY A 219 -0.21 -0.41 21.17
CA GLY A 219 -0.99 -1.33 22.00
C GLY A 219 -2.49 -1.35 21.69
N LYS A 220 -2.94 -0.76 20.58
CA LYS A 220 -4.33 -0.77 20.14
C LYS A 220 -4.73 -2.04 19.38
N CYS A 221 -3.77 -2.69 18.75
CA CYS A 221 -3.99 -3.94 18.04
C CYS A 221 -4.36 -5.08 19.01
N GLU A 222 -5.26 -5.95 18.57
CA GLU A 222 -5.54 -7.20 19.26
C GLU A 222 -4.26 -8.04 19.39
N HIS A 223 -4.12 -8.75 20.50
CA HIS A 223 -2.99 -9.64 20.72
C HIS A 223 -3.02 -10.81 19.73
N TRP A 224 -1.92 -11.02 19.01
CA TRP A 224 -1.85 -11.94 17.86
C TRP A 224 -0.59 -12.79 17.82
N TYR A 225 0.29 -12.67 18.82
CA TYR A 225 1.49 -13.50 18.94
C TYR A 225 1.97 -13.60 20.39
N GLU A 226 2.60 -14.71 20.73
CA GLU A 226 3.20 -14.97 22.04
C GLU A 226 4.72 -15.09 21.95
N HIS A 227 5.39 -14.72 23.05
CA HIS A 227 6.82 -15.00 23.22
C HIS A 227 6.98 -16.36 23.88
N LEU A 228 7.79 -17.20 23.26
CA LEU A 228 8.26 -18.44 23.84
C LEU A 228 9.72 -18.30 24.29
N PRO A 229 10.24 -19.26 25.09
CA PRO A 229 11.67 -19.34 25.39
C PRO A 229 12.54 -19.35 24.12
N ASP A 230 13.82 -19.05 24.28
CA ASP A 230 14.84 -19.11 23.21
C ASP A 230 14.59 -18.16 22.02
N LEU A 231 14.03 -16.97 22.29
CA LEU A 231 13.77 -15.93 21.29
C LEU A 231 12.81 -16.40 20.17
N LYS A 232 11.89 -17.31 20.51
CA LYS A 232 10.83 -17.77 19.62
C LYS A 232 9.59 -16.91 19.75
N ILE A 233 8.95 -16.63 18.62
CA ILE A 233 7.64 -16.00 18.57
C ILE A 233 6.68 -16.97 17.90
N VAL A 234 5.51 -17.17 18.49
CA VAL A 234 4.41 -17.93 17.88
C VAL A 234 3.32 -16.95 17.52
N VAL A 235 2.92 -16.94 16.26
CA VAL A 235 1.91 -16.06 15.72
C VAL A 235 0.62 -16.82 15.45
N ASP A 236 -0.52 -16.26 15.84
CA ASP A 236 -1.84 -16.74 15.43
C ASP A 236 -2.06 -16.41 13.94
N ARG A 237 -1.92 -17.44 13.12
CA ARG A 237 -2.06 -17.40 11.67
C ARG A 237 -3.45 -16.95 11.22
N THR A 238 -4.48 -17.13 12.03
CA THR A 238 -5.85 -16.73 11.65
C THR A 238 -6.04 -15.22 11.67
N LYS A 239 -5.16 -14.49 12.34
CA LYS A 239 -5.23 -13.03 12.47
C LYS A 239 -4.40 -12.29 11.42
N ILE A 240 -3.34 -12.91 10.90
CA ILE A 240 -2.37 -12.23 10.04
C ILE A 240 -3.01 -11.78 8.72
N SER A 241 -2.60 -10.63 8.24
CA SER A 241 -2.99 -10.14 6.91
C SER A 241 -2.17 -10.80 5.80
N ALA A 242 -0.89 -11.11 6.07
CA ALA A 242 -0.02 -11.78 5.11
C ALA A 242 1.16 -12.48 5.79
N LEU A 243 1.55 -13.62 5.23
CA LEU A 243 2.87 -14.22 5.39
C LEU A 243 3.66 -13.94 4.11
N HIS A 244 4.76 -13.20 4.21
CA HIS A 244 5.48 -12.68 3.05
C HIS A 244 6.91 -13.21 3.02
N HIS A 245 7.28 -13.90 1.95
CA HIS A 245 8.65 -14.40 1.75
C HIS A 245 9.62 -13.23 1.49
N ARG A 246 10.85 -13.32 2.02
CA ARG A 246 11.89 -12.30 1.86
C ARG A 246 13.09 -12.77 1.06
#